data_AF-A0A6A8LTY6-F1
#
_entry.id   AF-A0A6A8LTY6-F1
#
_cell.length_a   1.000
_cell.length_b   1.000
_cell.length_c   1.000
_cell.angle_alpha   90.00
_cell.angle_beta   90.00
_cell.angle_gamma   90.00
#
_symmetry.space_group_name_H-M   'P 1'
#
loop_
_entity.id
_entity.type
_entity.pdbx_description
1 polymer ?
#
loop_
_entity_poly.entity_id
_entity_poly.type
_entity_poly.pdbx_seq_one_letter_code
_entity_poly.pdbx_strand_id
1 'polypeptide(L)'
;LSLKNRVKKIKKASKKLPAKEDNAELESLATKLGEKATTNNDFGISNKFWNRELKDKYKRLKGEQSNFDYVSSPEFGDFQLVLNQFAENNNDVLFIIPPVNEKWSNYTGLSK
;
A
#
# COMPACT_ATOMS: atom_id res chain seq x y z
N LEU A 1 2.94 -22.42 8.87
CA LEU A 1 3.70 -21.25 8.35
C LEU A 1 4.58 -20.68 9.45
N SER A 2 5.90 -20.56 9.26
CA SER A 2 6.78 -19.90 10.23
C SER A 2 6.95 -18.42 9.87
N LEU A 3 6.54 -17.52 10.78
CA LEU A 3 6.70 -16.09 10.60
C LEU A 3 8.19 -15.71 10.69
N LYS A 4 8.71 -15.03 9.66
CA LYS A 4 10.09 -14.51 9.69
C LYS A 4 10.23 -13.47 10.81
N ASN A 5 11.16 -13.68 11.74
CA ASN A 5 11.47 -12.69 12.78
C ASN A 5 11.97 -11.37 12.15
N ARG A 6 11.26 -10.27 12.41
CA ARG A 6 11.59 -8.93 11.89
C ARG A 6 12.03 -7.93 12.97
N VAL A 7 12.21 -8.36 14.22
CA VAL A 7 12.50 -7.46 15.36
C VAL A 7 13.73 -6.59 15.12
N LYS A 8 14.83 -7.16 14.60
CA LYS A 8 16.05 -6.39 14.28
C LYS A 8 15.79 -5.29 13.25
N LYS A 9 14.94 -5.56 12.25
CA LYS A 9 14.57 -4.58 11.22
C LYS A 9 13.71 -3.46 11.80
N ILE A 10 12.74 -3.80 12.65
CA ILE A 10 11.88 -2.84 13.34
C ILE A 10 12.73 -1.93 14.25
N LYS A 11 13.59 -2.51 15.09
CA LYS A 11 14.51 -1.75 15.97
C LYS A 11 15.45 -0.82 15.20
N LYS A 12 15.83 -1.18 13.98
CA LYS A 12 16.64 -0.29 13.12
C LYS A 12 15.82 0.86 12.55
N ALA A 13 14.57 0.61 12.18
CA ALA A 13 13.67 1.63 11.64
C ALA A 13 13.21 2.63 12.70
N SER A 14 12.91 2.14 13.91
CA SER A 14 12.42 2.98 15.03
C SER A 14 13.43 4.04 15.46
N LYS A 15 14.73 3.84 15.22
CA LYS A 15 15.78 4.85 15.48
C LYS A 15 15.63 6.14 14.67
N LYS A 16 14.78 6.15 13.63
CA LYS A 16 14.50 7.33 12.81
C LYS A 16 13.32 8.14 13.35
N LEU A 17 12.54 7.58 14.27
CA LEU A 17 11.35 8.21 14.81
C LEU A 17 11.74 9.30 15.84
N PRO A 18 10.90 10.33 16.00
CA PRO A 18 11.06 11.29 17.08
C PRO A 18 10.96 10.60 18.45
N ALA A 19 11.56 11.23 19.46
CA ALA A 19 11.58 10.69 20.83
C ALA A 19 10.21 10.76 21.51
N LYS A 20 9.34 11.68 21.07
CA LYS A 20 7.95 11.81 21.51
C LYS A 20 7.05 11.61 20.31
N GLU A 21 5.85 11.12 20.57
CA GLU A 21 4.82 11.00 19.55
C GLU A 21 4.29 12.39 19.19
N ASP A 22 4.61 12.85 17.99
CA ASP A 22 4.16 14.11 17.42
C ASP A 22 3.77 13.87 15.96
N ASN A 23 2.48 14.04 15.65
CA ASN A 23 1.96 13.73 14.32
C ASN A 23 2.53 14.62 13.22
N ALA A 24 2.84 15.89 13.52
CA ALA A 24 3.41 16.81 12.54
C ALA A 24 4.87 16.46 12.23
N GLU A 25 5.66 16.10 13.25
CA GLU A 25 7.03 15.60 13.06
C GLU A 25 7.04 14.28 12.28
N LEU A 26 6.11 13.36 12.60
CA LEU A 26 5.96 12.09 11.89
C LEU A 26 5.56 12.30 10.43
N GLU A 27 4.63 13.21 10.16
CA GLU A 27 4.22 13.57 8.81
C GLU A 27 5.37 14.19 8.02
N SER A 28 6.08 15.18 8.59
CA SER A 28 7.26 15.78 7.96
C SER A 28 8.34 14.74 7.65
N LEU A 29 8.58 13.81 8.58
CA LEU A 29 9.51 12.70 8.38
C LEU A 29 9.05 11.75 7.27
N ALA A 30 7.76 11.38 7.26
CA ALA A 30 7.18 10.50 6.25
C ALA A 30 7.29 11.13 4.85
N THR A 31 6.97 12.41 4.71
CA THR A 31 7.10 13.17 3.46
C THR A 31 8.53 13.16 2.94
N LYS A 32 9.51 13.53 3.79
CA LYS A 32 10.94 13.52 3.40
C LYS A 32 11.44 12.13 2.98
N LEU A 33 10.99 11.08 3.68
CA LEU A 33 11.34 9.71 3.34
C LEU A 33 10.69 9.26 2.01
N GLY A 34 9.43 9.65 1.79
CA GLY A 34 8.70 9.42 0.56
C GLY A 34 9.40 10.06 -0.63
N GLU A 35 9.62 11.38 -0.59
CA GLU A 35 10.30 12.15 -1.64
C GLU A 35 11.64 11.53 -2.02
N LYS A 36 12.49 11.20 -1.04
CA LYS A 36 13.79 10.58 -1.27
C LYS A 36 13.69 9.19 -1.91
N ALA A 37 12.61 8.46 -1.63
CA ALA A 37 12.40 7.11 -2.10
C ALA A 37 11.68 7.03 -3.45
N THR A 38 11.15 8.13 -3.99
CA THR A 38 10.30 8.17 -5.20
C THR A 38 10.80 9.20 -6.22
N THR A 39 12.10 9.19 -6.51
CA THR A 39 12.78 10.20 -7.34
C THR A 39 12.96 9.81 -8.81
N ASN A 40 12.73 8.54 -9.19
CA ASN A 40 13.08 8.03 -10.52
C ASN A 40 11.90 7.75 -11.45
N ASN A 41 10.71 8.23 -11.08
CA ASN A 41 9.48 8.12 -11.85
C ASN A 41 8.47 9.20 -11.43
N ASP A 42 7.57 9.55 -12.33
CA ASP A 42 6.63 10.66 -12.13
C ASP A 42 5.39 10.26 -11.30
N PHE A 43 5.20 8.96 -11.07
CA PHE A 43 4.02 8.39 -10.41
C PHE A 43 4.11 8.39 -8.88
N GLY A 44 5.23 8.80 -8.29
CA GLY A 44 5.44 8.70 -6.83
C GLY A 44 5.55 7.25 -6.34
N ILE A 45 5.97 6.34 -7.22
CA ILE A 45 6.19 4.93 -6.88
C ILE A 45 7.61 4.78 -6.34
N SER A 46 7.81 3.89 -5.36
CA SER A 46 9.16 3.71 -4.80
C SER A 46 10.18 3.31 -5.87
N ASN A 47 11.36 3.92 -5.84
CA ASN A 47 12.45 3.70 -6.79
C ASN A 47 12.77 2.21 -6.98
N LYS A 48 12.75 1.46 -5.87
CA LYS A 48 13.00 0.02 -5.87
C LYS A 48 11.91 -0.76 -6.61
N PHE A 49 10.65 -0.49 -6.32
CA PHE A 49 9.54 -1.16 -6.98
C PHE A 49 9.46 -0.78 -8.45
N TRP A 50 9.62 0.51 -8.76
CA TRP A 50 9.69 1.01 -10.13
C TRP A 50 10.72 0.26 -10.95
N ASN A 51 11.98 0.25 -10.51
CA ASN A 51 13.07 -0.40 -11.24
C ASN A 51 12.89 -1.91 -11.40
N ARG A 52 12.28 -2.58 -10.43
CA ARG A 52 12.16 -4.04 -10.43
C ARG A 52 10.94 -4.54 -11.18
N GLU A 53 9.82 -3.82 -11.09
CA GLU A 53 8.52 -4.34 -11.52
C GLU A 53 7.92 -3.58 -12.71
N LEU A 54 8.21 -2.28 -12.86
CA LEU A 54 7.44 -1.40 -13.75
C LEU A 54 8.26 -0.79 -14.88
N LYS A 55 9.52 -0.42 -14.63
CA LYS A 55 10.35 0.40 -15.54
C LYS A 55 10.40 -0.12 -16.97
N ASP A 56 10.45 -1.42 -17.16
CA ASP A 56 10.59 -2.03 -18.49
C ASP A 56 9.24 -2.24 -19.20
N LYS A 57 8.11 -2.17 -18.48
CA LYS A 57 6.78 -2.48 -19.01
C LYS A 57 5.74 -1.37 -18.88
N TYR A 58 6.01 -0.30 -18.12
CA TYR A 58 5.00 0.70 -17.77
C TYR A 58 4.35 1.34 -19.00
N LYS A 59 5.09 1.55 -20.10
CA LYS A 59 4.56 2.14 -21.34
C LYS A 59 3.37 1.35 -21.90
N ARG A 60 3.42 0.01 -21.80
CA ARG A 60 2.31 -0.85 -22.21
C ARG A 60 1.14 -0.81 -21.24
N LEU A 61 1.36 -0.40 -19.99
CA LEU A 61 0.31 -0.36 -18.95
C LEU A 61 -0.63 0.84 -19.06
N LYS A 62 -0.37 1.77 -20.00
CA LYS A 62 -1.21 2.94 -20.20
C LYS A 62 -2.61 2.51 -20.66
N GLY A 63 -3.65 2.83 -19.89
CA GLY A 63 -5.04 2.50 -20.21
C GLY A 63 -5.46 1.03 -19.99
N GLU A 64 -4.54 0.14 -19.58
CA GLU A 64 -4.81 -1.30 -19.43
C GLU A 64 -5.87 -1.63 -18.35
N GLN A 65 -6.16 -0.70 -17.44
CA GLN A 65 -7.13 -0.87 -16.35
C GLN A 65 -8.45 -0.13 -16.60
N SER A 66 -8.67 0.40 -17.81
CA SER A 66 -9.88 1.16 -18.17
C SER A 66 -11.20 0.40 -17.97
N ASN A 67 -11.17 -0.93 -18.10
CA ASN A 67 -12.34 -1.79 -17.95
C ASN A 67 -12.32 -2.62 -16.67
N PHE A 68 -11.42 -2.31 -15.73
CA PHE A 68 -11.39 -3.03 -14.45
C PHE A 68 -12.57 -2.58 -13.58
N ASP A 69 -13.25 -3.57 -13.01
CA ASP A 69 -14.36 -3.37 -12.08
C ASP A 69 -14.19 -4.32 -10.89
N TYR A 70 -14.28 -3.77 -9.68
CA TYR A 70 -14.13 -4.49 -8.43
C TYR A 70 -15.45 -4.71 -7.69
N VAL A 71 -16.59 -4.32 -8.27
CA VAL A 71 -17.91 -4.45 -7.62
C VAL A 71 -18.48 -5.88 -7.69
N SER A 72 -17.95 -6.72 -8.58
CA SER A 72 -18.38 -8.11 -8.74
C SER A 72 -17.19 -9.06 -8.64
N SER A 73 -17.05 -9.74 -7.51
CA SER A 73 -15.90 -10.60 -7.22
C SER A 73 -16.30 -11.75 -6.28
N PRO A 74 -15.81 -13.00 -6.48
CA PRO A 74 -16.00 -14.07 -5.51
C PRO A 74 -15.40 -13.74 -4.13
N GLU A 75 -14.43 -12.82 -4.08
CA GLU A 75 -13.77 -12.33 -2.87
C GLU A 75 -14.75 -11.72 -1.84
N PHE A 76 -15.93 -11.25 -2.26
CA PHE A 76 -16.98 -10.82 -1.30
C PHE A 76 -17.51 -12.01 -0.48
N GLY A 77 -17.69 -13.17 -1.12
CA GLY A 77 -18.09 -14.40 -0.42
C GLY A 77 -16.99 -14.91 0.51
N ASP A 78 -15.73 -14.89 0.04
CA ASP A 78 -14.58 -15.27 0.86
C ASP A 78 -14.40 -14.33 2.07
N PHE A 79 -14.62 -13.03 1.87
CA PHE A 79 -14.60 -12.05 2.95
C PHE A 79 -15.70 -12.31 3.98
N GLN A 80 -16.89 -12.73 3.56
CA GLN A 80 -17.96 -13.12 4.48
C GLN A 80 -17.55 -14.30 5.40
N LEU A 81 -16.76 -15.26 4.91
CA LEU A 81 -16.25 -16.34 5.76
C LEU A 81 -15.33 -15.81 6.86
N VAL A 82 -14.51 -14.79 6.56
CA VAL A 82 -13.68 -14.11 7.56
C VAL A 82 -14.53 -13.37 8.58
N LEU A 83 -15.58 -12.67 8.13
CA LEU A 83 -16.52 -11.97 9.02
C LEU A 83 -17.26 -12.94 9.95
N ASN A 84 -17.70 -14.09 9.44
CA ASN A 84 -18.32 -15.14 10.25
C ASN A 84 -17.37 -15.60 11.35
N GLN A 85 -16.10 -15.86 11.01
CA GLN A 85 -15.12 -16.29 12.00
C GLN A 85 -14.83 -15.23 13.06
N PHE A 86 -14.85 -13.94 12.71
CA PHE A 86 -14.71 -12.85 13.67
C PHE A 86 -15.93 -12.76 14.60
N ALA A 87 -17.13 -12.92 14.08
CA ALA A 87 -18.36 -12.92 14.85
C ALA A 87 -18.41 -14.09 15.84
N GLU A 88 -18.07 -15.31 15.40
CA GLU A 88 -18.00 -16.50 16.26
C GLU A 88 -17.02 -16.36 17.43
N ASN A 89 -15.94 -15.62 17.23
CA ASN A 89 -14.91 -15.40 18.24
C ASN A 89 -15.13 -14.10 19.06
N ASN A 90 -16.22 -13.36 18.80
CA ASN A 90 -16.50 -12.05 19.39
C ASN A 90 -15.32 -11.07 19.23
N ASN A 91 -14.66 -11.09 18.08
CA ASN A 91 -13.51 -10.23 17.82
C ASN A 91 -13.95 -8.78 17.57
N ASP A 92 -13.27 -7.83 18.21
CA ASP A 92 -13.35 -6.41 17.86
C ASP A 92 -12.33 -6.09 16.77
N VAL A 93 -12.80 -5.61 15.61
CA VAL A 93 -12.01 -5.55 14.38
C VAL A 93 -12.08 -4.17 13.74
N LEU A 94 -10.89 -3.60 13.47
CA LEU A 94 -10.72 -2.41 12.65
C LEU A 94 -10.38 -2.80 11.20
N PHE A 95 -11.29 -2.50 10.27
CA PHE A 95 -11.04 -2.65 8.83
C PHE A 95 -10.41 -1.39 8.24
N ILE A 96 -9.43 -1.56 7.35
CA ILE A 96 -8.74 -0.48 6.65
C ILE A 96 -8.92 -0.67 5.14
N ILE A 97 -9.48 0.33 4.47
CA ILE A 97 -9.67 0.35 3.01
C ILE A 97 -8.66 1.37 2.42
N PRO A 98 -7.54 0.92 1.83
CA PRO A 98 -6.53 1.83 1.29
C PRO A 98 -6.93 2.39 -0.09
N PRO A 99 -6.50 3.61 -0.45
CA PRO A 99 -6.67 4.12 -1.79
C PRO A 99 -5.66 3.50 -2.77
N VAL A 100 -5.96 3.59 -4.07
CA VAL A 100 -4.97 3.41 -5.14
C VAL A 100 -4.27 4.75 -5.38
N ASN A 101 -2.96 4.71 -5.71
CA ASN A 101 -2.20 5.90 -6.06
C ASN A 101 -2.86 6.61 -7.27
N GLU A 102 -3.30 7.85 -7.07
CA GLU A 102 -4.05 8.61 -8.05
C GLU A 102 -3.29 8.78 -9.38
N LYS A 103 -2.00 9.17 -9.33
CA LYS A 103 -1.18 9.34 -10.55
C LYS A 103 -1.09 8.05 -11.35
N TRP A 104 -1.02 6.92 -10.64
CA TRP A 104 -0.98 5.61 -11.28
C TRP A 104 -2.34 5.22 -11.87
N SER A 105 -3.42 5.39 -11.11
CA SER A 105 -4.78 5.10 -11.60
C SER A 105 -5.13 5.93 -12.84
N ASN A 106 -4.80 7.22 -12.86
CA ASN A 106 -5.00 8.08 -14.03
C ASN A 106 -4.20 7.58 -15.25
N TYR A 107 -3.00 7.04 -15.04
CA TYR A 107 -2.14 6.53 -16.11
C TYR A 107 -2.63 5.20 -16.68
N THR A 108 -3.04 4.28 -15.80
CA THR A 108 -3.56 2.96 -16.20
C THR A 108 -5.03 3.00 -16.62
N GLY A 109 -5.74 4.10 -16.34
CA GLY A 109 -7.15 4.28 -16.68
C GLY A 109 -8.12 3.67 -15.68
N LEU A 110 -7.67 3.26 -14.50
CA LEU A 110 -8.56 2.71 -13.48
C LEU A 110 -9.59 3.75 -13.02
N SER A 111 -10.87 3.37 -13.02
CA SER A 111 -11.96 4.23 -12.54
C SER A 111 -11.80 4.54 -11.04
N LYS A 112 -12.18 5.75 -10.65
CA LYS A 112 -12.16 6.21 -9.25
C LYS A 112 -13.47 5.90 -8.56
#